data_AF-A0A917P6W5-F1
#
_entry.id   AF-A0A917P6W5-F1
#
_cell.length_a   1.000
_cell.length_b   1.000
_cell.length_c   1.000
_cell.angle_alpha   90.00
_cell.angle_beta   90.00
_cell.angle_gamma   90.00
#
_symmetry.space_group_name_H-M   'P 1'
#
loop_
_entity.id
_entity.type
_entity.pdbx_description
1 polymer ?
#
loop_
_entity_poly.entity_id
_entity_poly.type
_entity_poly.pdbx_seq_one_letter_code
_entity_poly.pdbx_strand_id
1 'polypeptide(L)'
;MNPKGLTGIALSVVLALLGAWTLFSPFMTAHQDAALAWTAATRSDVWTGAVLLLLSAASVLVSGAAHLGGLERAARTRSDGDADLTV
;
A
#
# COMPACT_ATOMS: atom_id res chain seq x y z
N MET A 1 -7.09 8.69 -17.56
CA MET A 1 -6.58 8.27 -16.23
C MET A 1 -6.39 9.52 -15.37
N ASN A 2 -6.99 9.55 -14.17
CA ASN A 2 -6.91 10.70 -13.29
C ASN A 2 -5.50 10.73 -12.65
N PRO A 3 -4.67 11.77 -12.84
CA PRO A 3 -3.27 11.76 -12.43
C PRO A 3 -3.09 11.48 -10.94
N LYS A 4 -4.05 11.91 -10.12
CA LYS A 4 -4.12 11.70 -8.67
C LYS A 4 -4.11 10.21 -8.27
N GLY A 5 -4.77 9.34 -9.04
CA GLY A 5 -4.81 7.91 -8.76
C GLY A 5 -3.48 7.22 -9.03
N LEU A 6 -2.77 7.67 -10.06
CA LEU A 6 -1.46 7.12 -10.42
C LEU A 6 -0.38 7.56 -9.41
N THR A 7 -0.45 8.81 -8.94
CA THR A 7 0.42 9.32 -7.87
C THR A 7 0.21 8.58 -6.54
N GLY A 8 -1.04 8.25 -6.17
CA GLY A 8 -1.33 7.49 -4.96
C GLY A 8 -0.75 6.08 -4.98
N ILE A 9 -0.88 5.37 -6.10
CA ILE A 9 -0.31 4.03 -6.26
C ILE A 9 1.22 4.08 -6.26
N ALA A 10 1.81 5.01 -7.01
CA ALA A 10 3.26 5.18 -7.06
C ALA A 10 3.84 5.49 -5.66
N LEU A 11 3.18 6.34 -4.89
CA LEU A 11 3.59 6.66 -3.52
C LEU A 11 3.51 5.43 -2.60
N SER A 12 2.43 4.65 -2.70
CA SER A 12 2.31 3.40 -1.93
C SER A 12 3.42 2.40 -2.26
N VAL A 13 3.76 2.24 -3.55
CA VAL A 13 4.86 1.37 -3.97
C VAL A 13 6.20 1.86 -3.39
N VAL A 14 6.48 3.16 -3.47
CA VAL A 14 7.70 3.74 -2.90
C VAL A 14 7.77 3.54 -1.39
N LEU A 15 6.67 3.78 -0.66
CA LEU A 15 6.58 3.55 0.79
C LEU A 15 6.78 2.07 1.14
N ALA A 16 6.24 1.14 0.33
CA ALA A 16 6.46 -0.29 0.54
C ALA A 16 7.92 -0.68 0.35
N LEU A 17 8.58 -0.17 -0.70
CA LEU A 17 9.99 -0.44 -0.97
C LEU A 17 10.90 0.13 0.13
N LEU A 18 10.63 1.37 0.58
CA LEU A 18 11.34 1.99 1.71
C LEU A 18 11.10 1.21 3.01
N GLY A 19 9.87 0.78 3.26
CA GLY A 19 9.51 -0.01 4.44
C GLY A 19 10.19 -1.39 4.45
N ALA A 20 10.19 -2.10 3.33
CA ALA A 20 10.90 -3.36 3.17
C ALA A 20 12.41 -3.16 3.34
N TRP A 21 12.98 -2.14 2.69
CA TRP A 21 14.41 -1.85 2.81
C TRP A 21 14.82 -1.60 4.26
N THR A 22 14.12 -0.71 4.97
CA THR A 22 14.42 -0.39 6.38
C THR A 22 14.21 -1.58 7.32
N LEU A 23 13.21 -2.41 7.05
CA LEU A 23 12.96 -3.65 7.81
C LEU A 23 14.10 -4.68 7.64
N PHE A 24 14.60 -4.85 6.41
CA PHE A 24 15.58 -5.88 6.08
C PHE A 24 17.04 -5.40 6.13
N SER A 25 17.29 -4.09 6.06
CA SER A 25 18.63 -3.50 6.06
C SER A 25 19.51 -3.98 7.22
N PRO A 26 19.03 -4.09 8.48
CA PRO A 26 19.87 -4.53 9.60
C PRO A 26 20.39 -5.96 9.46
N PHE A 27 19.69 -6.80 8.71
CA PHE A 27 20.04 -8.21 8.47
C PHE A 27 20.97 -8.37 7.25
N MET A 28 20.98 -7.40 6.33
CA MET A 28 21.81 -7.41 5.12
C MET A 28 23.23 -6.89 5.36
N THR A 29 23.40 -5.95 6.29
CA THR A 29 24.66 -5.20 6.46
C THR A 29 25.53 -5.66 7.64
N ALA A 30 25.37 -6.92 8.10
CA ALA A 30 26.10 -7.47 9.25
C ALA A 30 26.02 -6.62 10.54
N HIS A 31 25.07 -5.67 10.62
CA HIS A 31 24.86 -4.83 11.81
C HIS A 31 24.35 -5.64 13.01
N GLN A 32 23.85 -6.85 12.77
CA GLN A 32 23.54 -7.83 13.80
C GLN A 32 23.97 -9.22 13.37
N ASP A 33 25.03 -9.75 14.00
CA ASP A 33 25.14 -11.19 14.14
C ASP A 33 23.93 -11.68 14.95
N ALA A 34 23.33 -12.80 14.53
CA ALA A 34 22.15 -13.39 15.20
C ALA A 34 22.39 -13.73 16.69
N ALA A 35 23.66 -13.75 17.13
CA ALA A 35 24.08 -13.98 18.50
C ALA A 35 24.20 -12.70 19.36
N LEU A 36 24.10 -11.50 18.76
CA LEU A 36 24.22 -10.22 19.47
C LEU A 36 22.85 -9.64 19.83
N ALA A 37 22.77 -9.03 21.02
CA ALA A 37 21.57 -8.34 21.47
C ALA A 37 21.23 -7.18 20.53
N TRP A 38 19.93 -6.97 20.30
CA TRP A 38 19.50 -5.96 19.34
C TRP A 38 19.91 -4.55 19.78
N THR A 39 20.60 -3.82 18.90
CA THR A 39 20.89 -2.40 19.15
C THR A 39 19.62 -1.56 19.06
N ALA A 40 19.62 -0.41 19.75
CA ALA A 40 18.50 0.53 19.71
C ALA A 40 18.21 1.03 18.28
N ALA A 41 19.25 1.24 17.47
CA ALA A 41 19.13 1.64 16.07
C ALA A 41 18.40 0.57 15.25
N THR A 42 18.81 -0.70 15.34
CA THR A 42 18.15 -1.80 14.62
C THR A 42 16.68 -1.92 14.99
N ARG A 43 16.34 -1.80 16.28
CA ARG A 43 14.95 -1.86 16.73
C ARG A 43 14.13 -0.72 16.13
N SER A 44 14.70 0.49 16.05
CA SER A 44 14.06 1.65 15.42
C SER A 44 13.82 1.43 13.92
N ASP A 45 14.81 0.90 13.20
CA ASP A 45 14.71 0.65 11.76
C ASP A 45 13.64 -0.39 11.44
N VAL A 46 13.58 -1.48 12.22
CA VAL A 46 12.57 -2.53 12.09
C VAL A 46 11.15 -1.99 12.31
N TRP A 47 10.93 -1.22 13.38
CA TRP A 47 9.62 -0.62 13.64
C TRP A 47 9.23 0.41 12.59
N THR A 48 10.17 1.24 12.15
CA THR A 48 9.94 2.22 11.09
C THR A 48 9.55 1.51 9.79
N GLY A 49 10.27 0.46 9.42
CA GLY A 49 9.96 -0.33 8.22
C GLY A 49 8.60 -1.02 8.30
N ALA A 50 8.26 -1.60 9.45
CA ALA A 50 6.95 -2.22 9.68
C ALA A 50 5.80 -1.20 9.55
N VAL A 51 5.96 0.00 10.10
CA VAL A 51 4.96 1.08 9.99
C VAL A 51 4.80 1.53 8.53
N LEU A 52 5.90 1.71 7.80
CA LEU A 52 5.84 2.10 6.39
C LEU A 52 5.14 1.05 5.52
N LEU A 53 5.38 -0.24 5.78
CA LEU A 53 4.68 -1.34 5.09
C LEU A 53 3.18 -1.35 5.40
N LEU A 54 2.80 -1.18 6.68
CA LEU A 54 1.39 -1.11 7.08
C LEU A 54 0.67 0.07 6.44
N LEU A 55 1.28 1.26 6.42
CA LEU A 55 0.71 2.44 5.79
C LEU A 55 0.55 2.25 4.28
N SER A 56 1.54 1.64 3.62
CA SER A 56 1.44 1.32 2.20
C SER A 56 0.31 0.33 1.92
N ALA A 57 0.22 -0.75 2.69
CA ALA A 57 -0.85 -1.74 2.55
C ALA A 57 -2.24 -1.13 2.77
N ALA A 58 -2.39 -0.29 3.82
CA ALA A 58 -3.63 0.43 4.09
C ALA A 58 -4.01 1.36 2.93
N SER A 59 -3.06 2.09 2.37
CA SER A 59 -3.28 2.96 1.20
C SER A 59 -3.77 2.20 -0.03
N VAL A 60 -3.19 1.01 -0.29
CA VAL A 60 -3.62 0.13 -1.38
C VAL A 60 -5.05 -0.39 -1.14
N LEU A 61 -5.36 -0.83 0.07
CA LEU A 61 -6.70 -1.33 0.42
C LEU A 61 -7.78 -0.25 0.28
N VAL A 62 -7.51 0.97 0.77
CA VAL A 62 -8.44 2.10 0.64
C VAL A 62 -8.63 2.48 -0.84
N SER A 63 -7.55 2.53 -1.61
CA SER A 63 -7.61 2.83 -3.05
C SER A 63 -8.37 1.75 -3.83
N GLY A 64 -8.15 0.48 -3.49
CA GLY A 64 -8.83 -0.67 -4.09
C GLY A 64 -10.34 -0.67 -3.78
N ALA A 65 -10.72 -0.43 -2.52
CA ALA A 65 -12.12 -0.34 -2.12
C ALA A 65 -12.85 0.80 -2.84
N ALA A 66 -12.20 1.96 -3.02
CA ALA A 66 -12.76 3.08 -3.77
C ALA A 66 -12.94 2.75 -5.26
N HIS A 67 -12.02 1.99 -5.86
CA HIS A 67 -12.15 1.53 -7.25
C HIS A 67 -13.29 0.52 -7.42
N LEU A 68 -13.39 -0.47 -6.54
CA LEU A 68 -14.48 -1.46 -6.57
C LEU A 68 -15.85 -0.81 -6.40
N GLY A 69 -15.99 0.10 -5.43
CA GLY A 69 -17.24 0.85 -5.23
C GLY A 69 -17.59 1.77 -6.41
N GLY A 70 -16.59 2.29 -7.13
CA GLY A 70 -16.80 3.04 -8.37
C GLY A 70 -17.30 2.16 -9.52
N LEU A 71 -16.74 0.96 -9.68
CA LEU A 71 -17.17 -0.01 -10.69
C LEU A 71 -18.60 -0.51 -10.43
N GLU A 72 -18.93 -0.78 -9.17
CA GLU A 72 -20.28 -1.22 -8.79
C GLU A 72 -21.33 -0.14 -9.09
N ARG A 73 -21.05 1.13 -8.76
CA ARG A 73 -21.95 2.24 -9.10
C ARG A 73 -22.09 2.40 -10.61
N ALA A 74 -21.00 2.31 -11.36
CA ALA A 74 -21.03 2.40 -12.82
C ALA A 74 -21.85 1.25 -13.46
N ALA A 75 -21.73 0.04 -12.91
CA ALA A 75 -22.50 -1.12 -13.36
C ALA A 75 -24.02 -0.95 -13.11
N ARG A 76 -24.40 -0.43 -11.94
CA ARG A 76 -25.81 -0.14 -11.62
C ARG A 76 -26.41 0.91 -12.55
N THR A 77 -25.71 2.02 -12.78
CA THR A 77 -26.18 3.09 -13.69
C THR A 77 -26.35 2.61 -15.14
N ARG A 78 -25.53 1.65 -15.59
CA ARG A 78 -25.69 1.04 -16.92
C ARG A 78 -26.92 0.14 -16.98
N SER A 79 -27.15 -0.66 -15.94
CA SER A 79 -28.33 -1.54 -15.85
C SER A 79 -29.64 -0.74 -15.85
N ASP A 80 -29.69 0.39 -15.14
CA ASP A 80 -30.88 1.24 -15.09
C ASP A 80 -31.13 1.96 -16.42
N GLY A 81 -30.06 2.38 -17.12
CA GLY A 81 -30.17 3.01 -18.44
C GLY A 81 -30.64 2.08 -19.56
N ASP A 82 -30.25 0.80 -19.52
CA ASP A 82 -30.75 -0.21 -20.47
C ASP A 82 -32.24 -0.54 -20.23
N ALA A 83 -32.70 -0.49 -18.97
CA ALA A 83 -34.10 -0.72 -18.62
C ALA A 83 -35.02 0.39 -19.16
N ASP A 84 -34.55 1.63 -19.20
CA ASP A 84 -35.32 2.80 -19.67
C ASP A 84 -35.44 2.87 -21.21
N LEU A 85 -34.55 2.21 -21.95
CA LEU A 85 -34.55 2.16 -23.42
C LEU A 85 -35.41 1.03 -24.02
N THR A 86 -36.00 0.19 -23.18
CA THR A 86 -36.81 -0.98 -23.60
C THR A 86 -38.31 -0.78 -23.38
N VAL A 87 -38.73 0.42 -22.96
CA VAL A 87 -40.13 0.87 -22.81
C VAL A 87 -40.49 1.84 -23.92
#